data_AF-A0A7J9SXM0-F1
#
_entry.id   AF-A0A7J9SXM0-F1
#
_cell.length_a   1.000
_cell.length_b   1.000
_cell.length_c   1.000
_cell.angle_alpha   90.00
_cell.angle_beta   90.00
_cell.angle_gamma   90.00
#
_symmetry.space_group_name_H-M   'P 1'
#
loop_
_entity.id
_entity.type
_entity.pdbx_description
1 polymer ?
#
loop_
_entity_poly.entity_id
_entity_poly.type
_entity_poly.pdbx_seq_one_letter_code
_entity_poly.pdbx_strand_id
1 'polypeptide(L)'
;MPHRPIESVLFDTSFLLNDLPDVDKIIKILQRGRVSCYISRTIQSEMDDLYYVGSISRQKYTRGLARCRKARASLLDSDRNFL
;
A
#
# COMPACT_ATOMS: atom_id res chain seq x y z
N MET A 1 13.66 20.50 -17.39
CA MET A 1 14.41 19.32 -16.91
C MET A 1 13.58 18.09 -17.20
N PRO A 2 14.12 17.01 -17.80
CA PRO A 2 13.35 15.78 -17.96
C PRO A 2 13.07 15.19 -16.57
N HIS A 3 11.79 14.98 -16.25
CA HIS A 3 11.41 14.31 -15.01
C HIS A 3 11.80 12.84 -15.11
N ARG A 4 12.55 12.34 -14.11
CA ARG A 4 12.80 10.89 -13.99
C ARG A 4 11.47 10.21 -13.65
N PRO A 5 11.11 9.12 -14.36
CA PRO A 5 9.90 8.38 -14.04
C PRO A 5 10.03 7.74 -12.65
N ILE A 6 8.90 7.62 -11.95
CA ILE A 6 8.83 6.87 -10.69
C ILE A 6 8.87 5.39 -11.03
N GLU A 7 9.87 4.68 -10.54
CA GLU A 7 10.07 3.24 -10.81
C GLU A 7 9.42 2.35 -9.75
N SER A 8 9.33 2.83 -8.51
CA SER A 8 8.71 2.09 -7.40
C SER A 8 8.06 2.99 -6.36
N VAL A 9 7.12 2.41 -5.61
CA VAL A 9 6.41 3.07 -4.49
C VAL A 9 6.24 2.09 -3.33
N LEU A 10 6.47 2.56 -2.11
CA LEU A 10 6.10 1.86 -0.88
C LEU A 10 4.82 2.50 -0.33
N PHE A 11 3.76 1.72 -0.14
CA PHE A 11 2.51 2.24 0.40
C PHE A 11 2.53 2.24 1.92
N ASP A 12 2.05 3.33 2.51
CA ASP A 12 1.82 3.45 3.93
C ASP A 12 0.41 2.98 4.34
N THR A 13 0.24 2.61 5.61
CA THR A 13 -1.04 2.22 6.22
C THR A 13 -2.09 3.32 6.04
N SER A 14 -1.72 4.58 6.27
CA SER A 14 -2.64 5.71 6.15
C SER A 14 -3.18 5.86 4.72
N PHE A 15 -2.33 5.68 3.71
CA PHE A 15 -2.70 5.72 2.29
C PHE A 15 -3.67 4.58 1.93
N LEU A 16 -3.35 3.35 2.34
CA LEU A 16 -4.16 2.17 2.03
C LEU A 16 -5.55 2.21 2.67
N LEU A 17 -5.67 2.82 3.85
CA LEU A 17 -6.93 2.92 4.59
C LEU A 17 -7.75 4.16 4.21
N ASN A 18 -7.17 5.14 3.54
CA ASN A 18 -7.81 6.42 3.24
C ASN A 18 -9.09 6.28 2.40
N ASP A 19 -10.17 6.96 2.79
CA ASP A 19 -11.49 6.89 2.14
C ASP A 19 -11.58 7.71 0.84
N LEU A 20 -10.57 8.52 0.53
CA LEU A 20 -10.56 9.37 -0.66
C LEU A 20 -10.60 8.55 -1.96
N PRO A 21 -11.49 8.91 -2.92
CA PRO A 21 -11.56 8.25 -4.23
C PRO A 21 -10.26 8.28 -5.02
N ASP A 22 -9.39 9.25 -4.74
CA ASP A 22 -8.13 9.45 -5.45
C ASP A 22 -7.11 8.34 -5.18
N VAL A 23 -7.18 7.67 -4.03
CA VAL A 23 -6.32 6.50 -3.73
C VAL A 23 -6.49 5.43 -4.81
N ASP A 24 -7.74 5.13 -5.17
CA ASP A 24 -8.05 4.10 -6.15
C ASP A 24 -7.70 4.54 -7.58
N LYS A 25 -7.64 5.85 -7.85
CA LYS A 25 -7.13 6.42 -9.11
C LYS A 25 -5.61 6.32 -9.18
N ILE A 26 -4.92 6.69 -8.10
CA ILE A 26 -3.45 6.60 -7.99
C ILE A 26 -3.01 5.16 -8.22
N ILE A 27 -3.63 4.18 -7.54
CA ILE A 27 -3.31 2.76 -7.74
C ILE A 27 -3.50 2.32 -9.19
N LYS A 28 -4.57 2.78 -9.86
CA LYS A 28 -4.78 2.49 -11.30
C LYS A 28 -3.68 3.11 -12.17
N ILE A 29 -3.22 4.33 -11.85
CA ILE A 29 -2.15 5.00 -12.58
C ILE A 29 -0.84 4.24 -12.40
N LEU A 30 -0.47 3.88 -11.16
CA LEU A 30 0.73 3.10 -10.85
C LEU A 30 0.73 1.75 -11.58
N GLN A 31 -0.40 1.05 -11.57
CA GLN A 31 -0.56 -0.21 -12.28
C GLN A 31 -0.36 -0.06 -13.80
N ARG A 32 -0.96 0.98 -14.41
CA ARG A 32 -0.82 1.26 -15.85
C ARG A 32 0.60 1.67 -16.23
N GLY A 33 1.26 2.43 -15.35
CA GLY A 33 2.65 2.85 -15.49
C GLY A 33 3.67 1.75 -15.23
N ARG A 34 3.22 0.52 -14.88
CA ARG A 34 4.07 -0.61 -14.50
C ARG A 34 5.04 -0.27 -13.36
N VAL A 35 4.61 0.60 -12.45
CA VAL A 35 5.40 1.01 -11.29
C VAL A 35 5.36 -0.12 -10.25
N SER A 36 6.54 -0.53 -9.77
CA SER A 36 6.64 -1.58 -8.76
C SER A 36 6.08 -1.08 -7.43
N CYS A 37 5.05 -1.73 -6.92
CA CYS A 37 4.40 -1.35 -5.66
C CYS A 37 4.82 -2.30 -4.54
N TYR A 38 5.01 -1.77 -3.34
CA TYR A 38 5.44 -2.54 -2.18
C TYR A 38 4.63 -2.17 -0.92
N ILE A 39 4.56 -3.11 0.00
CA ILE A 39 4.15 -2.90 1.40
C ILE A 39 5.20 -3.55 2.31
N SER A 40 5.50 -2.97 3.47
CA SER A 40 6.37 -3.63 4.44
C SER A 40 5.56 -4.58 5.33
N ARG A 41 6.26 -5.51 6.02
CA ARG A 41 5.62 -6.30 7.09
C ARG A 41 5.01 -5.41 8.18
N THR A 42 5.66 -4.30 8.53
CA THR A 42 5.15 -3.34 9.52
C THR A 42 3.80 -2.76 9.10
N ILE A 43 3.66 -2.33 7.85
CA ILE A 43 2.40 -1.79 7.33
C ILE A 43 1.29 -2.85 7.33
N GLN A 44 1.64 -4.10 7.03
CA GLN A 44 0.69 -5.20 7.13
C GLN A 44 0.23 -5.42 8.58
N SER A 45 1.17 -5.49 9.54
CA SER A 45 0.87 -5.65 10.96
C SER A 45 0.04 -4.49 11.51
N GLU A 46 0.37 -3.25 11.15
CA GLU A 46 -0.41 -2.07 11.57
C GLU A 46 -1.86 -2.14 11.10
N MET A 47 -2.10 -2.58 9.85
CA MET A 47 -3.47 -2.78 9.36
C MET A 47 -4.21 -3.88 10.13
N ASP A 48 -3.53 -4.97 10.45
CA ASP A 48 -4.09 -6.09 11.20
C ASP A 48 -4.42 -5.68 12.64
N ASP A 49 -3.51 -4.98 13.30
CA ASP A 49 -3.68 -4.46 14.66
C ASP A 49 -4.84 -3.47 14.74
N LEU A 50 -4.91 -2.51 13.82
CA LEU A 50 -6.01 -1.53 13.75
C LEU A 50 -7.37 -2.22 13.58
N TYR A 51 -7.43 -3.32 12.81
CA TYR A 51 -8.65 -4.09 12.66
C TYR A 51 -8.97 -4.88 13.93
N TYR A 52 -7.98 -5.55 14.52
CA TYR A 52 -8.14 -6.38 15.71
C TYR A 52 -8.61 -5.58 16.93
N VAL A 53 -8.04 -4.39 17.16
CA VAL A 53 -8.42 -3.51 18.28
C VAL A 53 -9.72 -2.73 18.01
N GLY A 54 -10.33 -2.89 16.83
CA GLY A 54 -11.59 -2.24 16.46
C GLY A 54 -11.47 -0.78 16.02
N SER A 55 -10.26 -0.28 15.80
CA SER A 55 -10.02 1.10 15.31
C SER A 55 -10.48 1.31 13.86
N ILE A 56 -10.57 0.25 13.06
CA ILE A 56 -11.13 0.30 11.70
C ILE A 56 -12.17 -0.78 11.48
N SER A 57 -13.16 -0.49 10.64
CA SER A 57 -14.18 -1.47 10.25
C SER A 57 -13.61 -2.56 9.35
N ARG A 58 -14.27 -3.73 9.35
CA ARG A 58 -13.97 -4.83 8.41
C ARG A 58 -13.97 -4.36 6.95
N GLN A 59 -14.88 -3.44 6.58
CA GLN A 59 -14.95 -2.88 5.23
C GLN A 59 -13.69 -2.07 4.89
N LYS A 60 -13.22 -1.22 5.81
CA LYS A 60 -12.01 -0.40 5.63
C LYS A 60 -10.76 -1.27 5.52
N TYR A 61 -10.63 -2.27 6.39
CA TYR A 61 -9.55 -3.26 6.35
C TYR A 61 -9.53 -4.05 5.02
N THR A 62 -10.67 -4.65 4.64
CA THR A 62 -10.78 -5.42 3.39
C THR A 62 -10.53 -4.58 2.14
N ARG A 63 -10.93 -3.30 2.14
CA ARG A 63 -10.59 -2.35 1.07
C ARG A 63 -9.09 -2.08 0.99
N GLY A 64 -8.40 -1.91 2.12
CA GLY A 64 -6.94 -1.80 2.16
C GLY A 64 -6.25 -3.02 1.53
N LEU A 65 -6.66 -4.23 1.93
CA LEU A 65 -6.14 -5.47 1.33
C LEU A 65 -6.47 -5.59 -0.17
N ALA A 66 -7.65 -5.13 -0.59
CA ALA A 66 -8.02 -5.11 -2.01
C ALA A 66 -7.15 -4.15 -2.82
N ARG A 67 -6.73 -3.03 -2.23
CA ARG A 67 -5.82 -2.05 -2.83
C ARG A 67 -4.43 -2.62 -3.03
N CYS A 68 -3.86 -3.30 -2.03
CA CYS A 68 -2.58 -4.01 -2.18
C CYS A 68 -2.63 -5.02 -3.33
N ARG A 69 -3.68 -5.85 -3.37
CA ARG A 69 -3.89 -6.83 -4.45
C ARG A 69 -4.02 -6.18 -5.83
N LYS A 70 -4.79 -5.10 -5.94
CA LYS A 70 -5.01 -4.37 -7.19
C LYS A 70 -3.72 -3.72 -7.71
N ALA A 71 -2.92 -3.17 -6.81
CA ALA A 71 -1.61 -2.61 -7.12
C ALA A 71 -0.55 -3.67 -7.44
N ARG A 72 -0.85 -4.97 -7.24
CA ARG A 72 0.12 -6.07 -7.27
C ARG A 72 1.32 -5.79 -6.35
N ALA A 73 1.02 -5.25 -5.16
CA ALA A 73 2.05 -4.87 -4.22
C ALA A 73 2.76 -6.12 -3.67
N SER A 74 4.09 -6.11 -3.71
CA SER A 74 4.92 -7.16 -3.11
C SER A 74 5.24 -6.82 -1.65
N LEU A 75 5.35 -7.85 -0.81
CA LEU A 75 5.84 -7.66 0.55
C LEU A 75 7.36 -7.40 0.50
N LEU A 76 7.78 -6.28 1.08
CA LEU A 76 9.18 -5.95 1.26
C LEU A 76 9.62 -6.49 2.62
N ASP A 77 10.33 -7.61 2.60
CA ASP A 77 10.94 -8.16 3.79
C ASP A 77 12.19 -7.34 4.15
N SER A 78 12.13 -6.72 5.32
CA SER A 78 13.25 -5.94 5.87
C SER A 78 14.41 -6.82 6.37
N ASP A 79 14.37 -8.14 6.09
CA ASP A 79 15.44 -9.10 6.44
C ASP A 79 16.74 -8.85 5.63
N ARG A 80 16.76 -7.86 4.74
CA ARG A 80 18.02 -7.25 4.29
C ARG A 80 18.47 -6.27 5.37
N ASN A 81 19.25 -6.79 6.32
CA ASN A 81 20.07 -6.01 7.24
C ASN A 81 20.79 -4.89 6.48
N PHE A 82 20.27 -3.67 6.58
CA PHE A 82 21.03 -2.45 6.32
C PHE A 82 21.57 -1.98 7.69
N LEU A 83 22.56 -2.71 8.19
CA LEU A 83 23.47 -2.30 9.26
C LEU A 83 24.89 -2.52 8.76
#